data_AF-A0A7L5RWU8-F1
#
_entry.id   AF-A0A7L5RWU8-F1
#
_cell.length_a   1.000
_cell.length_b   1.000
_cell.length_c   1.000
_cell.angle_alpha   90.00
_cell.angle_beta   90.00
_cell.angle_gamma   90.00
#
_symmetry.space_group_name_H-M   'P 1'
#
loop_
_entity.id
_entity.type
_entity.pdbx_description
1 polymer ?
#
loop_
_entity_poly.entity_id
_entity_poly.type
_entity_poly.pdbx_seq_one_letter_code
_entity_poly.pdbx_strand_id
1 'polypeptide(L)'
;MRFLTMTGLRTFRSTLLVLVLPVLAACGSNPYTPPPPVEPDAPARPRPSESRPDTVPSVPRVPSVQKAHPRYAPPPQGRAHWDNNLGVYVLEGEVYYRERLYYRWSDGWYCSGRLDGPWESVDMPSVPTGLRDRH
;
A
#
# COMPACT_ATOMS: atom_id res chain seq x y z
N MET A 1 52.64 -14.98 -28.74
CA MET A 1 53.74 -14.47 -27.87
C MET A 1 53.29 -13.10 -27.37
N ARG A 2 52.75 -12.97 -26.15
CA ARG A 2 53.42 -12.77 -24.85
C ARG A 2 54.30 -11.51 -24.77
N PHE A 3 53.79 -10.58 -23.95
CA PHE A 3 54.42 -9.57 -23.08
C PHE A 3 55.04 -8.30 -23.68
N LEU A 4 54.43 -7.16 -23.32
CA LEU A 4 55.19 -5.98 -22.88
C LEU A 4 54.63 -5.49 -21.54
N THR A 5 55.52 -5.55 -20.56
CA THR A 5 55.42 -5.09 -19.17
C THR A 5 55.38 -3.56 -19.12
N MET A 6 54.60 -2.97 -18.21
CA MET A 6 55.07 -1.79 -17.46
C MET A 6 54.18 -1.45 -16.26
N THR A 7 54.84 -1.39 -15.10
CA THR A 7 54.65 -0.41 -14.01
C THR A 7 53.33 -0.53 -13.23
N GLY A 8 53.32 -0.96 -11.98
CA GLY A 8 54.21 -0.49 -10.91
C GLY A 8 53.38 0.33 -9.92
N LEU A 9 52.89 -0.37 -8.89
CA LEU A 9 52.70 0.08 -7.51
C LEU A 9 52.01 1.44 -7.28
N ARG A 10 50.82 1.40 -6.69
CA ARG A 10 50.46 2.27 -5.56
C ARG A 10 49.40 1.58 -4.70
N THR A 11 49.92 0.85 -3.73
CA THR A 11 49.28 0.50 -2.47
C THR A 11 48.47 1.69 -1.94
N PHE A 12 47.16 1.67 -2.10
CA PHE A 12 46.26 2.42 -1.22
C PHE A 12 45.75 1.46 -0.16
N ARG A 13 46.57 1.33 0.90
CA ARG A 13 46.12 0.83 2.20
C ARG A 13 45.12 1.88 2.72
N SER A 14 43.87 1.77 2.32
CA SER A 14 42.78 2.58 2.87
C SER A 14 42.43 2.09 4.28
N THR A 15 43.34 2.33 5.21
CA THR A 15 43.03 2.45 6.64
C THR A 15 42.21 3.73 6.84
N LEU A 16 40.90 3.62 6.67
CA LEU A 16 39.95 4.48 7.37
C LEU A 16 38.60 3.76 7.54
N LEU A 17 38.66 2.51 8.00
CA LEU A 17 37.52 1.80 8.57
C LEU A 17 37.40 2.20 10.06
N VAL A 18 37.10 3.46 10.37
CA VAL A 18 36.66 3.89 11.70
C VAL A 18 35.76 5.12 11.58
N LEU A 19 34.46 4.88 11.47
CA LEU A 19 33.40 5.55 12.24
C LEU A 19 32.07 4.92 11.83
N VAL A 20 31.89 3.68 12.26
CA VAL A 20 30.60 2.98 12.28
C VAL A 20 29.77 3.63 13.39
N LEU A 21 29.18 4.79 13.10
CA LEU A 21 27.97 5.22 13.80
C LEU A 21 26.81 4.43 13.16
N PRO A 22 26.12 3.61 13.95
CA PRO A 22 24.73 3.95 14.18
C PRO A 22 24.28 3.57 15.59
N VAL A 23 24.01 4.57 16.42
CA VAL A 23 23.02 4.42 17.49
C VAL A 23 21.79 5.22 17.05
N LEU A 24 21.02 4.66 16.13
CA LEU A 24 19.61 5.02 15.95
C LEU A 24 18.82 4.25 17.01
N ALA A 25 18.90 4.72 18.26
CA ALA A 25 17.98 4.31 19.30
C ALA A 25 16.83 5.32 19.36
N ALA A 26 15.61 4.77 19.40
CA ALA A 26 14.35 5.42 19.78
C ALA A 26 13.72 6.39 18.77
N CYS A 27 12.98 5.84 17.81
CA CYS A 27 11.71 6.42 17.40
C CYS A 27 10.66 5.29 17.30
N GLY A 28 9.75 5.24 18.29
CA GLY A 28 8.40 4.70 18.10
C GLY A 28 8.19 3.21 18.34
N SER A 29 8.49 2.70 19.54
CA SER A 29 7.74 1.54 20.02
C SER A 29 6.33 2.02 20.39
N ASN A 30 5.40 1.99 19.43
CA ASN A 30 3.98 2.06 19.77
C ASN A 30 3.56 0.63 20.17
N PRO A 31 3.34 0.32 21.46
CA PRO A 31 2.77 -0.96 21.82
C PRO A 31 1.34 -0.96 21.28
N TYR A 32 1.15 -1.62 20.15
CA TYR A 32 -0.19 -1.92 19.67
C TYR A 32 -0.84 -2.85 20.71
N THR A 33 -1.71 -2.30 21.54
CA THR A 33 -2.67 -3.08 22.32
C THR A 33 -3.86 -3.36 21.41
N PRO A 34 -4.09 -4.61 20.98
CA PRO A 34 -5.32 -4.94 20.27
C PRO A 34 -6.52 -4.65 21.20
N PRO A 35 -7.64 -4.13 20.67
CA PRO A 35 -8.88 -4.06 21.45
C PRO A 35 -9.29 -5.47 21.90
N PRO A 36 -9.92 -5.62 23.07
CA PRO A 36 -10.36 -6.92 23.54
C PRO A 36 -11.28 -7.57 22.50
N PRO A 37 -11.21 -8.90 22.32
CA PRO A 37 -12.17 -9.63 21.50
C PRO A 37 -13.58 -9.32 22.00
N VAL A 38 -14.45 -8.88 21.10
CA VAL A 38 -15.89 -8.77 21.40
C VAL A 38 -16.38 -10.18 21.66
N GLU A 39 -16.68 -10.48 22.91
CA GLU A 39 -17.36 -11.72 23.28
C GLU A 39 -18.66 -11.80 22.45
N PRO A 40 -18.87 -12.87 21.68
CA PRO A 40 -20.16 -13.08 21.04
C PRO A 40 -21.22 -13.18 22.14
N ASP A 41 -22.14 -12.23 22.18
CA ASP A 41 -23.36 -12.33 22.98
C ASP A 41 -23.92 -13.74 22.80
N ALA A 42 -24.09 -14.44 23.92
CA ALA A 42 -24.59 -15.80 23.95
C ALA A 42 -25.85 -15.92 23.08
N PRO A 43 -26.07 -17.06 22.37
CA PRO A 43 -27.23 -17.20 21.53
C PRO A 43 -28.50 -17.06 22.35
N ALA A 44 -29.22 -15.95 22.15
CA ALA A 44 -30.57 -15.81 22.65
C ALA A 44 -31.39 -16.95 22.03
N ARG A 45 -31.89 -17.85 22.88
CA ARG A 45 -32.79 -18.94 22.51
C ARG A 45 -33.91 -18.38 21.61
N PRO A 46 -34.14 -18.92 20.40
CA PRO A 46 -35.19 -18.41 19.54
C PRO A 46 -36.55 -18.63 20.21
N ARG A 47 -37.25 -17.53 20.51
CA ARG A 47 -38.67 -17.56 20.85
C ARG A 47 -39.46 -17.68 19.54
N PRO A 48 -40.35 -18.65 19.38
CA PRO A 48 -41.20 -18.76 18.20
C PRO A 48 -42.41 -17.83 18.35
N SER A 49 -42.33 -16.65 17.73
CA SER A 49 -43.44 -15.72 17.45
C SER A 49 -42.90 -14.71 16.45
N GLU A 50 -43.52 -14.29 15.36
CA GLU A 50 -44.80 -14.54 14.72
C GLU A 50 -44.67 -13.71 13.42
N SER A 51 -45.00 -14.28 12.27
CA SER A 51 -44.74 -13.68 10.96
C SER A 51 -45.42 -12.32 10.81
N ARG A 52 -44.67 -11.24 11.01
CA ARG A 52 -45.00 -9.92 10.47
C ARG A 52 -44.28 -9.79 9.13
N PRO A 53 -44.92 -9.20 8.09
CA PRO A 53 -44.19 -8.78 6.91
C PRO A 53 -43.35 -7.56 7.30
N ASP A 54 -42.21 -7.85 7.94
CA ASP A 54 -41.23 -6.86 8.32
C ASP A 54 -40.42 -6.53 7.06
N THR A 55 -40.69 -5.34 6.51
CA THR A 55 -39.75 -4.64 5.63
C THR A 55 -38.42 -4.57 6.36
N VAL A 56 -37.51 -5.48 6.02
CA VAL A 56 -36.14 -5.50 6.57
C VAL A 56 -35.53 -4.13 6.31
N PRO A 57 -35.12 -3.36 7.34
CA PRO A 57 -34.34 -2.16 7.11
C PRO A 57 -33.05 -2.58 6.41
N SER A 58 -32.86 -2.12 5.16
CA SER A 58 -31.62 -2.35 4.42
C SER A 58 -30.47 -1.80 5.26
N VAL A 59 -29.64 -2.69 5.80
CA VAL A 59 -28.41 -2.29 6.51
C VAL A 59 -27.64 -1.35 5.58
N PRO A 60 -27.23 -0.15 6.03
CA PRO A 60 -26.46 0.77 5.18
C PRO A 60 -25.19 0.09 4.70
N ARG A 61 -25.18 -0.33 3.43
CA ARG A 61 -24.00 -0.87 2.77
C ARG A 61 -23.05 0.29 2.55
N VAL A 62 -21.82 0.19 3.05
CA VAL A 62 -20.77 1.17 2.75
C VAL A 62 -20.64 1.27 1.22
N PRO A 63 -20.68 2.48 0.64
CA PRO A 63 -20.61 2.63 -0.81
C PRO A 63 -19.25 2.15 -1.30
N SER A 64 -19.23 1.41 -2.40
CA SER A 64 -18.00 0.92 -3.03
C SER A 64 -17.08 2.06 -3.44
N VAL A 65 -17.64 3.19 -3.85
CA VAL A 65 -16.89 4.38 -4.28
C VAL A 65 -17.17 5.56 -3.37
N GLN A 66 -16.13 6.30 -3.00
CA GLN A 66 -16.19 7.49 -2.15
C GLN A 66 -15.30 8.59 -2.72
N LYS A 67 -15.57 9.86 -2.39
CA LYS A 67 -14.73 10.96 -2.86
C LYS A 67 -13.32 10.94 -2.24
N ALA A 68 -13.22 10.54 -0.97
CA ALA A 68 -11.96 10.48 -0.23
C ALA A 68 -12.01 9.39 0.84
N HIS A 69 -10.84 8.93 1.28
CA HIS A 69 -10.66 7.95 2.33
C HIS A 69 -10.09 8.62 3.60
N PRO A 70 -10.52 8.24 4.82
CA PRO A 70 -10.03 8.87 6.05
C PRO A 70 -8.54 8.65 6.33
N ARG A 71 -7.95 7.54 5.87
CA ARG A 71 -6.53 7.21 6.11
C ARG A 71 -5.59 7.62 4.97
N TYR A 72 -6.07 7.56 3.73
CA TYR A 72 -5.23 7.78 2.57
C TYR A 72 -5.52 9.17 2.02
N ALA A 73 -4.49 10.00 1.92
CA ALA A 73 -4.65 11.32 1.34
C ALA A 73 -5.07 11.20 -0.13
N PRO A 74 -5.96 12.08 -0.62
CA PRO A 74 -6.27 12.14 -2.05
C PRO A 74 -5.02 12.52 -2.86
N PRO A 75 -4.96 12.18 -4.15
CA PRO A 75 -3.89 12.64 -5.02
C PRO A 75 -3.90 14.18 -5.11
N PRO A 76 -2.73 14.82 -5.21
CA PRO A 76 -2.62 16.27 -5.31
C PRO A 76 -3.21 16.84 -6.62
N GLN A 77 -3.40 16.00 -7.64
CA GLN A 77 -3.89 16.43 -8.95
C GLN A 77 -5.11 15.62 -9.40
N GLY A 78 -5.97 16.27 -10.20
CA GLY A 78 -6.98 15.61 -11.01
C GLY A 78 -8.27 15.24 -10.28
N ARG A 79 -9.20 14.67 -11.06
CA ARG A 79 -10.45 14.10 -10.57
C ARG A 79 -10.15 12.67 -10.15
N ALA A 80 -10.30 12.39 -8.86
CA ALA A 80 -10.06 11.07 -8.30
C ALA A 80 -11.19 10.68 -7.36
N HIS A 81 -11.42 9.38 -7.23
CA HIS A 81 -12.33 8.81 -6.25
C HIS A 81 -11.66 7.61 -5.58
N TRP A 82 -11.93 7.42 -4.30
CA TRP A 82 -11.54 6.21 -3.58
C TRP A 82 -12.46 5.05 -3.96
N ASP A 83 -11.88 3.91 -4.31
CA ASP A 83 -12.57 2.64 -4.49
C ASP A 83 -12.24 1.70 -3.33
N ASN A 84 -13.25 1.30 -2.55
CA ASN A 84 -13.10 0.42 -1.40
C ASN A 84 -12.80 -1.03 -1.77
N ASN A 85 -13.24 -1.50 -2.94
CA ASN A 85 -12.96 -2.86 -3.39
C ASN A 85 -11.48 -2.99 -3.77
N LEU A 86 -10.93 -1.95 -4.38
CA LEU A 86 -9.54 -1.93 -4.81
C LEU A 86 -8.58 -1.44 -3.71
N GLY A 87 -9.11 -0.64 -2.77
CA GLY A 87 -8.32 0.00 -1.72
C GLY A 87 -7.36 1.07 -2.26
N VAL A 88 -7.74 1.77 -3.33
CA VAL A 88 -6.94 2.80 -4.00
C VAL A 88 -7.81 3.96 -4.45
N TYR A 89 -7.19 5.12 -4.68
CA TYR A 89 -7.82 6.15 -5.51
C TYR A 89 -7.73 5.76 -6.98
N VAL A 90 -8.81 5.91 -7.73
CA VAL A 90 -8.86 5.75 -9.18
C VAL A 90 -8.90 7.14 -9.80
N LEU A 91 -7.95 7.40 -10.69
CA LEU A 91 -7.87 8.61 -11.51
C LEU A 91 -8.40 8.32 -12.92
N GLU A 92 -8.59 9.37 -13.70
CA GLU A 92 -8.87 9.24 -15.13
C GLU A 92 -7.69 8.55 -15.85
N GLY A 93 -7.98 7.67 -16.81
CA GLY A 93 -6.98 6.97 -17.60
C GLY A 93 -6.37 5.71 -16.97
N GLU A 94 -7.14 4.97 -16.14
CA GLU A 94 -6.71 3.71 -15.49
C GLU A 94 -5.42 3.84 -14.67
N VAL A 95 -5.20 5.02 -14.08
CA VAL A 95 -4.13 5.26 -13.10
C VAL A 95 -4.71 5.17 -11.70
N TYR A 96 -4.02 4.46 -10.82
CA TYR A 96 -4.41 4.28 -9.43
C TYR A 96 -3.44 5.00 -8.50
N TYR A 97 -3.90 5.51 -7.38
CA TYR A 97 -3.06 6.22 -6.42
C TYR A 97 -3.25 5.71 -5.00
N ARG A 98 -2.15 5.37 -4.35
CA ARG A 98 -2.12 4.95 -2.95
C ARG A 98 -0.74 5.25 -2.38
N GLU A 99 -0.70 5.72 -1.13
CA GLU A 99 0.57 5.94 -0.40
C GLU A 99 1.56 6.85 -1.16
N ARG A 100 1.05 7.89 -1.84
CA ARG A 100 1.82 8.83 -2.66
C ARG A 100 2.47 8.25 -3.91
N LEU A 101 2.10 7.03 -4.30
CA LEU A 101 2.51 6.40 -5.54
C LEU A 101 1.33 6.28 -6.49
N TYR A 102 1.59 6.58 -7.75
CA TYR A 102 0.74 6.27 -8.89
C TYR A 102 1.09 4.89 -9.40
N TYR A 103 0.09 4.09 -9.75
CA TYR A 103 0.21 2.76 -10.33
C TYR A 103 -0.52 2.75 -11.68
N ARG A 104 0.05 2.07 -12.65
CA ARG A 104 -0.61 1.82 -13.94
C ARG A 104 -0.25 0.43 -14.46
N TRP A 105 -1.13 -0.12 -15.29
CA TRP A 105 -0.86 -1.33 -16.07
C TRP A 105 -0.32 -0.96 -17.45
N SER A 106 0.75 -1.61 -17.88
CA SER A 106 1.32 -1.50 -19.24
C SER A 106 2.16 -2.74 -19.54
N ASP A 107 1.51 -3.88 -19.83
CA ASP A 107 2.16 -5.22 -19.95
C ASP A 107 2.88 -5.68 -18.68
N GLY A 108 2.44 -5.13 -17.54
CA GLY A 108 3.03 -5.29 -16.23
C GLY A 108 2.62 -4.12 -15.33
N TRP A 109 2.82 -4.29 -14.03
CA TRP A 109 2.58 -3.21 -13.08
C TRP A 109 3.77 -2.26 -13.03
N TYR A 110 3.47 -0.97 -13.10
CA TYR A 110 4.44 0.10 -12.92
C TYR A 110 3.96 1.06 -11.85
N CYS A 111 4.90 1.63 -11.08
CA CYS A 111 4.62 2.72 -10.17
C CYS A 111 5.45 3.97 -10.47
N SER A 112 5.00 5.13 -10.01
CA SER A 112 5.74 6.38 -10.04
C SER A 112 5.34 7.29 -8.88
N GLY A 113 6.26 8.12 -8.40
CA GLY A 113 5.93 9.21 -7.47
C GLY A 113 5.17 10.37 -8.13
N ARG A 114 5.06 10.39 -9.47
CA ARG A 114 4.39 11.44 -10.23
C ARG A 114 3.51 10.86 -11.33
N LEU A 115 2.48 11.60 -11.72
CA LEU A 115 1.54 11.16 -12.76
C LEU A 115 2.19 11.10 -14.15
N ASP A 116 3.22 11.91 -14.39
CA ASP A 116 3.99 12.00 -15.63
C ASP A 116 5.17 11.00 -15.69
N GLY A 117 5.45 10.26 -14.62
CA GLY A 117 6.61 9.40 -14.49
C GLY A 117 7.81 10.06 -13.79
N PRO A 118 9.00 9.43 -13.81
CA PRO A 118 9.33 8.19 -14.52
C PRO A 118 8.57 6.99 -13.96
N TRP A 119 8.24 6.04 -14.82
CA TRP A 119 7.50 4.83 -14.46
C TRP A 119 8.48 3.67 -14.25
N GLU A 120 8.42 3.05 -13.08
CA GLU A 120 9.31 1.98 -12.67
C GLU A 120 8.51 0.69 -12.51
N SER A 121 9.07 -0.45 -12.93
CA SER A 121 8.42 -1.75 -12.73
C SER A 121 8.27 -2.03 -11.24
N VAL A 122 7.12 -2.55 -10.83
CA VAL A 122 6.86 -2.90 -9.43
C VAL A 122 6.58 -4.39 -9.29
N ASP A 123 7.22 -5.01 -8.30
CA ASP A 123 6.98 -6.40 -7.98
C ASP A 123 5.56 -6.61 -7.45
N MET A 124 4.94 -7.76 -7.77
CA MET A 124 3.57 -8.08 -7.37
C MET A 124 3.26 -7.89 -5.87
N PRO A 125 4.16 -8.22 -4.90
CA PRO A 125 3.92 -7.97 -3.49
C PRO A 125 3.79 -6.48 -3.11
N SER A 126 4.34 -5.60 -3.94
CA SER A 126 4.28 -4.14 -3.75
C SER A 126 3.07 -3.50 -4.43
N VAL A 127 2.45 -4.19 -5.40
CA VAL A 127 1.18 -3.79 -6.00
C VAL A 127 0.06 -3.87 -4.95
N PRO A 128 -0.81 -2.86 -4.80
CA PRO A 128 -1.97 -2.92 -3.92
C PRO A 128 -2.83 -4.16 -4.17
N THR A 129 -3.28 -4.84 -3.11
CA THR A 129 -3.93 -6.15 -3.21
C THR A 129 -5.08 -6.18 -4.21
N GLY A 130 -5.98 -5.19 -4.17
CA GLY A 130 -7.14 -5.16 -5.08
C GLY A 130 -6.79 -4.90 -6.54
N LEU A 131 -5.57 -4.45 -6.86
CA LEU A 131 -5.10 -4.29 -8.24
C LEU A 131 -4.50 -5.57 -8.81
N ARG A 132 -3.98 -6.47 -7.97
CA ARG A 132 -3.26 -7.67 -8.41
C ARG A 132 -4.10 -8.60 -9.29
N ASP A 133 -5.42 -8.60 -9.08
CA ASP A 133 -6.35 -9.49 -9.78
C ASP A 133 -7.02 -8.86 -11.01
N ARG A 134 -6.59 -7.65 -11.42
CA ARG A 134 -7.27 -6.85 -12.46
C ARG A 134 -6.76 -7.11 -13.88
N HIS A 135 -5.51 -7.59 -14.02
CA HIS A 135 -4.82 -7.84 -15.28
C HIS A 135 -3.94 -9.08 -15.16
#